data_AF-A0A7S3TMY4-F1
#
_entry.id   AF-A0A7S3TMY4-F1
#
_cell.length_a   1.000
_cell.length_b   1.000
_cell.length_c   1.000
_cell.angle_alpha   90.00
_cell.angle_beta   90.00
_cell.angle_gamma   90.00
#
_symmetry.space_group_name_H-M   'P 1'
#
loop_
_entity.id
_entity.type
_entity.pdbx_description
1 polymer ?
#
loop_
_entity_poly.entity_id
_entity_poly.type
_entity_poly.pdbx_seq_one_letter_code
_entity_poly.pdbx_strand_id
1 'polypeptide(L)'
;VLDFLSYVGGLPGFSHLRLLFVGLGRLLQRTGLLSLVLPVADLLLLTPLRLLGFLAPPPRESAAEAAARFTAEFEELHGETHPRFFRGSCSEALSRARREAKFCLVYLHSAAHPAAASTCDELIANALFAAFVDENFVFWVADDATADGRAVRQALRPRELPTLVVLAQAEGAGRGRGAQALAQVAGVRLRDVDGTVAALSETLQTWAPLLEEAREELTARAVDRAIIQEQASEYERALAEDQAREEAEVAAAAAAEEAERAAAEAAEAAE
;
A
#
# COMPACT_ATOMS: atom_id res chain seq x y z
N VAL A 1 14.19 -23.12 -18.13
CA VAL A 1 13.85 -24.11 -19.20
C VAL A 1 15.11 -24.71 -19.83
N LEU A 2 16.13 -23.91 -20.17
CA LEU A 2 17.38 -24.41 -20.74
C LEU A 2 18.18 -25.33 -19.79
N ASP A 3 18.16 -25.10 -18.47
CA ASP A 3 18.84 -25.99 -17.51
C ASP A 3 18.12 -27.33 -17.25
N PHE A 4 16.81 -27.38 -17.48
CA PHE A 4 16.02 -28.61 -17.28
C PHE A 4 16.27 -29.65 -18.40
N LEU A 5 16.68 -29.17 -19.58
CA LEU A 5 16.94 -30.00 -20.76
C LEU A 5 18.32 -30.66 -20.75
N SER A 6 19.24 -30.21 -19.89
CA SER A 6 20.54 -30.85 -19.73
C SER A 6 20.48 -32.07 -18.80
N TYR A 7 19.47 -32.14 -17.91
CA TYR A 7 19.32 -33.23 -16.94
C TYR A 7 18.63 -34.49 -17.51
N VAL A 8 17.85 -34.34 -18.59
CA VAL A 8 17.09 -35.45 -19.21
C VAL A 8 17.88 -36.15 -20.34
N GLY A 9 19.10 -35.68 -20.63
CA GLY A 9 19.91 -36.11 -21.78
C GLY A 9 20.55 -37.50 -21.70
N GLY A 10 20.26 -38.32 -20.68
CA GLY A 10 20.96 -39.58 -20.40
C GLY A 10 20.27 -40.87 -20.81
N LEU A 11 19.11 -40.84 -21.50
CA LEU A 11 18.37 -42.07 -21.85
C LEU A 11 18.46 -42.37 -23.37
N PRO A 12 18.89 -43.60 -23.76
CA PRO A 12 19.01 -43.98 -25.16
C PRO A 12 17.62 -44.20 -25.77
N GLY A 13 17.18 -43.27 -26.63
CA GLY A 13 15.90 -43.39 -27.34
C GLY A 13 15.31 -42.08 -27.90
N PHE A 14 15.81 -40.91 -27.50
CA PHE A 14 15.18 -39.61 -27.79
C PHE A 14 15.86 -38.75 -28.87
N SER A 15 16.74 -39.31 -29.71
CA SER A 15 17.44 -38.55 -30.76
C SER A 15 16.50 -38.04 -31.87
N HIS A 16 15.42 -38.76 -32.18
CA HIS A 16 14.49 -38.40 -33.25
C HIS A 16 13.44 -37.35 -32.86
N LEU A 17 13.09 -37.22 -31.57
CA LEU A 17 12.17 -36.18 -31.10
C LEU A 17 12.78 -34.77 -31.12
N ARG A 18 14.10 -34.66 -30.94
CA ARG A 18 14.83 -33.38 -30.94
C ARG A 18 14.77 -32.67 -32.29
N LEU A 19 14.81 -33.41 -33.40
CA LEU A 19 14.74 -32.84 -34.75
C LEU A 19 13.33 -32.34 -35.13
N LEU A 20 12.28 -33.04 -34.68
CA LEU A 20 10.90 -32.60 -34.91
C LEU A 20 10.56 -31.32 -34.13
N PHE A 21 11.03 -31.18 -32.88
CA PHE A 21 10.78 -29.98 -32.07
C PHE A 21 11.53 -28.74 -32.58
N VAL A 22 12.78 -28.89 -33.03
CA VAL A 22 13.56 -27.76 -33.58
C VAL A 22 13.03 -27.33 -34.95
N GLY A 23 12.54 -28.27 -35.77
CA GLY A 23 11.94 -27.99 -37.08
C GLY A 23 10.61 -27.25 -36.98
N LEU A 24 9.72 -27.66 -36.06
CA LEU A 24 8.43 -27.00 -35.84
C LEU A 24 8.59 -25.57 -35.29
N GLY A 25 9.58 -25.38 -34.39
CA GLY A 25 9.87 -24.08 -33.79
C GLY A 25 10.30 -23.01 -34.79
N ARG A 26 11.05 -23.38 -35.85
CA ARG A 26 11.49 -22.44 -36.90
C ARG A 26 10.39 -22.10 -37.90
N LEU A 27 9.41 -22.99 -38.11
CA LEU A 27 8.28 -22.72 -39.02
C LEU A 27 7.26 -21.76 -38.38
N LEU A 28 7.08 -21.84 -37.06
CA LEU A 28 6.15 -20.99 -36.29
C LEU A 28 6.68 -19.56 -36.06
N GLN A 29 7.98 -19.32 -36.19
CA GLN A 29 8.59 -17.99 -36.00
C GLN A 29 8.31 -17.03 -37.17
N ARG A 30 7.83 -17.54 -38.31
CA ARG A 30 7.70 -16.78 -39.57
C ARG A 30 6.26 -16.30 -39.87
N THR A 31 5.27 -16.75 -39.11
CA THR A 31 3.84 -16.54 -39.44
C THR A 31 3.06 -15.69 -38.44
N GLY A 32 3.69 -15.18 -37.37
CA GLY A 32 3.01 -14.33 -36.38
C GLY A 32 1.92 -15.04 -35.56
N LEU A 33 1.79 -16.36 -35.67
CA LEU A 33 0.78 -17.17 -34.97
C LEU A 33 1.07 -17.40 -33.47
N LEU A 34 2.24 -16.97 -32.97
CA LEU A 34 2.61 -17.13 -31.56
C LEU A 34 1.64 -16.44 -30.59
N SER A 35 1.02 -15.31 -30.98
CA SER A 35 0.07 -14.58 -30.13
C SER A 35 -1.27 -15.31 -29.94
N LEU A 36 -1.65 -16.19 -30.86
CA LEU A 36 -2.88 -17.00 -30.80
C LEU A 36 -2.67 -18.35 -30.10
N VAL A 37 -1.46 -18.90 -30.13
CA VAL A 37 -1.16 -20.23 -29.56
C VAL A 37 -0.88 -20.15 -28.05
N LEU A 38 -0.32 -19.04 -27.57
CA LEU A 38 -0.03 -18.80 -26.14
C LEU A 38 -1.27 -18.97 -25.22
N PRO A 39 -2.44 -18.35 -25.48
CA PRO A 39 -3.60 -18.48 -24.60
C PRO A 39 -4.22 -19.88 -24.63
N VAL A 40 -4.20 -20.55 -25.78
CA VAL A 40 -4.76 -21.90 -25.94
C VAL A 40 -3.89 -22.95 -25.22
N ALA A 41 -2.56 -22.77 -25.25
CA ALA A 41 -1.63 -23.63 -24.52
C ALA A 41 -1.77 -23.49 -23.00
N ASP A 42 -2.03 -22.29 -22.48
CA ASP A 42 -2.29 -22.07 -21.04
C ASP A 42 -3.57 -22.79 -20.58
N LEU A 43 -4.62 -22.78 -21.43
CA LEU A 43 -5.92 -23.39 -21.14
C LEU A 43 -5.95 -24.93 -21.30
N LEU A 44 -5.12 -25.51 -22.16
CA LEU A 44 -5.13 -26.96 -22.44
C LEU A 44 -4.04 -27.74 -21.70
N LEU A 45 -2.90 -27.12 -21.39
CA LEU A 45 -1.75 -27.82 -20.77
C LEU A 45 -1.46 -27.33 -19.35
N LEU A 46 -1.53 -26.02 -19.09
CA LEU A 46 -1.07 -25.45 -17.82
C LEU A 46 -2.15 -25.46 -16.73
N THR A 47 -3.42 -25.24 -17.08
CA THR A 47 -4.58 -25.34 -16.18
C THR A 47 -4.78 -26.70 -15.50
N PRO A 48 -4.73 -27.88 -16.16
CA PRO A 48 -4.86 -29.16 -15.46
C PRO A 48 -3.67 -29.42 -14.53
N LEU A 49 -2.46 -28.99 -14.91
CA LEU A 49 -1.26 -29.08 -14.06
C LEU A 49 -1.33 -28.15 -12.84
N ARG A 50 -1.93 -26.95 -12.97
CA ARG A 50 -2.22 -26.03 -11.85
C ARG A 50 -3.26 -26.61 -10.89
N LEU A 51 -4.33 -27.23 -11.41
CA LEU A 51 -5.37 -27.90 -10.60
C LEU A 51 -4.81 -29.10 -9.82
N LEU A 52 -3.84 -29.81 -10.39
CA LEU A 52 -3.12 -30.91 -9.76
C LEU A 52 -1.94 -30.46 -8.87
N GLY A 53 -1.72 -29.14 -8.71
CA GLY A 53 -0.67 -28.59 -7.84
C GLY A 53 0.77 -28.70 -8.37
N PHE A 54 0.96 -29.10 -9.64
CA PHE A 54 2.28 -29.23 -10.26
C PHE A 54 2.85 -27.90 -10.78
N LEU A 55 2.00 -26.88 -10.96
CA LEU A 55 2.41 -25.51 -11.24
C LEU A 55 1.89 -24.56 -10.16
N ALA A 56 2.72 -23.59 -9.77
CA ALA A 56 2.28 -22.48 -8.94
C ALA A 56 1.09 -21.76 -9.62
N PRO A 57 0.07 -21.33 -8.85
CA PRO A 57 -0.97 -20.47 -9.40
C PRO A 57 -0.32 -19.23 -10.03
N PRO A 58 -0.92 -18.63 -11.08
CA PRO A 58 -0.42 -17.36 -11.58
C PRO A 58 -0.34 -16.37 -10.41
N PRO A 59 0.68 -15.49 -10.39
CA PRO A 59 0.75 -14.46 -9.37
C PRO A 59 -0.59 -13.74 -9.36
N ARG A 60 -1.25 -13.74 -8.19
CA ARG A 60 -2.44 -12.91 -8.01
C ARG A 60 -1.95 -11.48 -8.15
N GLU A 61 -2.53 -10.76 -9.09
CA GLU A 61 -2.31 -9.33 -9.20
C GLU A 61 -2.50 -8.71 -7.82
N SER A 62 -1.51 -7.93 -7.39
CA SER A 62 -1.57 -7.22 -6.12
C SER A 62 -2.60 -6.10 -6.20
N ALA A 63 -3.18 -5.72 -5.06
CA ALA A 63 -4.13 -4.60 -5.01
C ALA A 63 -3.54 -3.29 -5.57
N ALA A 64 -2.23 -3.09 -5.40
CA ALA A 64 -1.52 -1.93 -5.93
C ALA A 64 -1.38 -1.98 -7.48
N GLU A 65 -1.10 -3.14 -8.06
CA GLU A 65 -1.06 -3.33 -9.52
C GLU A 65 -2.46 -3.14 -10.14
N ALA A 66 -3.50 -3.69 -9.51
CA ALA A 66 -4.88 -3.52 -9.95
C ALA A 66 -5.32 -2.05 -9.93
N ALA A 67 -4.96 -1.32 -8.86
CA ALA A 67 -5.21 0.11 -8.75
C ALA A 67 -4.45 0.90 -9.83
N ALA A 68 -3.17 0.57 -10.07
CA ALA A 68 -2.37 1.25 -11.08
C ALA A 68 -2.90 1.02 -12.51
N ARG A 69 -3.35 -0.20 -12.82
CA ARG A 69 -4.02 -0.51 -14.09
C ARG A 69 -5.31 0.29 -14.22
N PHE A 70 -6.14 0.31 -13.17
CA PHE A 70 -7.38 1.09 -13.17
C PHE A 70 -7.12 2.58 -13.40
N THR A 71 -6.09 3.15 -12.74
CA THR A 71 -5.70 4.55 -12.97
C THR A 71 -5.38 4.80 -14.43
N ALA A 72 -4.53 3.96 -15.04
CA ALA A 72 -4.13 4.13 -16.44
C ALA A 72 -5.33 3.99 -17.40
N GLU A 73 -6.20 3.00 -17.19
CA GLU A 73 -7.42 2.81 -17.98
C GLU A 73 -8.38 3.99 -17.83
N PHE A 74 -8.52 4.52 -16.61
CA PHE A 74 -9.35 5.70 -16.35
C PHE A 74 -8.80 6.93 -17.06
N GLU A 75 -7.49 7.20 -16.94
CA GLU A 75 -6.83 8.35 -17.56
C GLU A 75 -6.92 8.29 -19.10
N GLU A 76 -6.83 7.09 -19.69
CA GLU A 76 -6.98 6.89 -21.14
C GLU A 76 -8.40 7.21 -21.64
N LEU A 77 -9.42 6.83 -20.86
CA LEU A 77 -10.83 6.97 -21.26
C LEU A 77 -11.46 8.31 -20.89
N HIS A 78 -11.11 8.84 -19.72
CA HIS A 78 -11.78 9.97 -19.08
C HIS A 78 -10.86 11.17 -18.86
N GLY A 79 -9.55 11.01 -19.05
CA GLY A 79 -8.53 12.04 -18.88
C GLY A 79 -7.89 12.06 -17.49
N GLU A 80 -6.87 12.91 -17.34
CA GLU A 80 -6.01 13.00 -16.14
C GLU A 80 -6.65 13.74 -14.95
N THR A 81 -7.85 14.30 -15.13
CA THR A 81 -8.55 14.99 -14.03
C THR A 81 -9.33 13.96 -13.24
N HIS A 82 -8.88 13.63 -12.02
CA HIS A 82 -9.62 12.79 -11.08
C HIS A 82 -9.02 12.92 -9.67
N PRO A 83 -9.75 12.55 -8.60
CA PRO A 83 -9.16 12.44 -7.28
C PRO A 83 -8.07 11.35 -7.24
N ARG A 84 -7.12 11.46 -6.32
CA ARG A 84 -6.01 10.51 -6.18
C ARG A 84 -6.52 9.14 -5.75
N PHE A 85 -6.45 8.17 -6.65
CA PHE A 85 -6.81 6.78 -6.34
C PHE A 85 -5.75 6.14 -5.42
N PHE A 86 -6.19 5.61 -4.28
CA PHE A 86 -5.32 4.92 -3.34
C PHE A 86 -4.80 3.62 -3.94
N ARG A 87 -3.47 3.47 -3.99
CA ARG A 87 -2.78 2.28 -4.51
C ARG A 87 -2.60 1.22 -3.43
N GLY A 88 -3.62 0.39 -3.25
CA GLY A 88 -3.60 -0.71 -2.31
C GLY A 88 -4.99 -1.27 -2.03
N SER A 89 -5.09 -2.11 -1.02
CA SER A 89 -6.36 -2.72 -0.61
C SER A 89 -7.26 -1.72 0.16
N CYS A 90 -8.57 -2.00 0.21
CA CYS A 90 -9.52 -1.17 0.95
C CYS A 90 -9.18 -1.08 2.46
N SER A 91 -8.64 -2.15 3.05
CA SER A 91 -8.21 -2.17 4.46
C SER A 91 -6.98 -1.29 4.70
N GLU A 92 -6.05 -1.22 3.75
CA GLU A 92 -4.91 -0.31 3.78
C GLU A 92 -5.36 1.15 3.61
N ALA A 93 -6.32 1.41 2.71
CA ALA A 93 -6.92 2.73 2.54
C ALA A 93 -7.59 3.22 3.83
N LEU A 94 -8.39 2.37 4.49
CA LEU A 94 -8.98 2.64 5.80
C LEU A 94 -7.93 2.92 6.88
N SER A 95 -6.87 2.11 6.91
CA SER A 95 -5.78 2.30 7.86
C SER A 95 -5.02 3.61 7.60
N ARG A 96 -4.88 4.02 6.34
CA ARG A 96 -4.28 5.30 5.96
C ARG A 96 -5.18 6.45 6.37
N ALA A 97 -6.48 6.36 6.12
CA ALA A 97 -7.46 7.36 6.49
C ALA A 97 -7.43 7.64 8.00
N ARG A 98 -7.38 6.60 8.84
CA ARG A 98 -7.21 6.76 10.29
C ARG A 98 -5.91 7.48 10.67
N ARG A 99 -4.78 7.12 10.04
CA ARG A 99 -3.48 7.77 10.31
C ARG A 99 -3.45 9.24 9.90
N GLU A 100 -4.26 9.64 8.92
CA GLU A 100 -4.40 11.03 8.48
C GLU A 100 -5.54 11.78 9.17
N ALA A 101 -6.30 11.13 10.08
CA ALA A 101 -7.56 11.63 10.61
C ALA A 101 -8.51 12.16 9.52
N LYS A 102 -8.72 11.30 8.51
CA LYS A 102 -9.67 11.46 7.40
C LYS A 102 -10.61 10.25 7.34
N PHE A 103 -11.69 10.37 6.59
CA PHE A 103 -12.53 9.21 6.22
C PHE A 103 -12.01 8.54 4.95
N CYS A 104 -12.38 7.27 4.76
CA CYS A 104 -12.13 6.55 3.52
C CYS A 104 -13.39 6.65 2.64
N LEU A 105 -13.25 7.20 1.43
CA LEU A 105 -14.33 7.25 0.45
C LEU A 105 -14.14 6.11 -0.55
N VAL A 106 -15.09 5.19 -0.60
CA VAL A 106 -15.07 4.02 -1.47
C VAL A 106 -16.00 4.25 -2.65
N TYR A 107 -15.47 4.19 -3.86
CA TYR A 107 -16.23 4.09 -5.10
C TYR A 107 -16.25 2.64 -5.59
N LEU A 108 -17.44 2.06 -5.64
CA LEU A 108 -17.66 0.76 -6.27
C LEU A 108 -18.50 0.95 -7.53
N HIS A 109 -18.03 0.39 -8.63
CA HIS A 109 -18.79 0.30 -9.86
C HIS A 109 -18.73 -1.11 -10.44
N SER A 110 -19.51 -1.33 -11.50
CA SER A 110 -19.41 -2.50 -12.34
C SER A 110 -19.29 -2.00 -13.76
N ALA A 111 -18.22 -2.38 -14.48
CA ALA A 111 -18.02 -1.96 -15.86
C ALA A 111 -19.18 -2.38 -16.80
N ALA A 112 -19.94 -3.41 -16.42
CA ALA A 112 -21.13 -3.85 -17.16
C ALA A 112 -22.37 -2.97 -16.90
N HIS A 113 -22.36 -2.09 -15.91
CA HIS A 113 -23.49 -1.24 -15.57
C HIS A 113 -23.52 0.01 -16.47
N PRO A 114 -24.65 0.32 -17.13
CA PRO A 114 -24.71 1.42 -18.11
C PRO A 114 -24.39 2.79 -17.52
N ALA A 115 -24.65 3.00 -16.22
CA ALA A 115 -24.35 4.25 -15.55
C ALA A 115 -22.88 4.43 -15.14
N ALA A 116 -22.04 3.38 -15.21
CA ALA A 116 -20.67 3.45 -14.71
C ALA A 116 -19.82 4.47 -15.49
N ALA A 117 -19.83 4.41 -16.82
CA ALA A 117 -19.09 5.33 -17.69
C ALA A 117 -19.52 6.78 -17.47
N SER A 118 -20.85 7.05 -17.47
CA SER A 118 -21.36 8.41 -17.23
C SER A 118 -20.98 8.95 -15.86
N THR A 119 -20.93 8.11 -14.81
CA THR A 119 -20.50 8.57 -13.48
C THR A 119 -19.01 8.88 -13.45
N CYS A 120 -18.18 8.11 -14.17
CA CYS A 120 -16.77 8.43 -14.32
C CYS A 120 -16.55 9.78 -15.03
N ASP A 121 -17.27 10.04 -16.13
CA ASP A 121 -17.19 11.29 -16.89
C ASP A 121 -17.75 12.50 -16.13
N GLU A 122 -18.94 12.37 -15.54
CA GLU A 122 -19.68 13.52 -14.97
C GLU A 122 -19.22 13.85 -13.54
N LEU A 123 -18.86 12.85 -12.74
CA LEU A 123 -18.52 13.02 -11.32
C LEU A 123 -17.04 12.83 -11.03
N ILE A 124 -16.47 11.67 -11.36
CA ILE A 124 -15.09 11.34 -10.96
C ILE A 124 -14.10 12.23 -11.70
N ALA A 125 -14.35 12.52 -12.98
CA ALA A 125 -13.53 13.39 -13.81
C ALA A 125 -13.78 14.90 -13.57
N ASN A 126 -14.68 15.25 -12.64
CA ASN A 126 -14.98 16.64 -12.32
C ASN A 126 -13.92 17.24 -11.39
N ALA A 127 -13.33 18.38 -11.79
CA ALA A 127 -12.27 19.03 -11.02
C ALA A 127 -12.70 19.50 -9.61
N LEU A 128 -13.96 19.94 -9.44
CA LEU A 128 -14.49 20.36 -8.13
C LEU A 128 -14.58 19.15 -7.20
N PHE A 129 -15.14 18.04 -7.70
CA PHE A 129 -15.22 16.79 -6.95
C PHE A 129 -13.82 16.25 -6.60
N ALA A 130 -12.90 16.24 -7.56
CA ALA A 130 -11.53 15.78 -7.36
C ALA A 130 -10.81 16.55 -6.23
N ALA A 131 -10.85 17.89 -6.28
CA ALA A 131 -10.23 18.74 -5.27
C ALA A 131 -10.84 18.53 -3.88
N PHE A 132 -12.18 18.48 -3.80
CA PHE A 132 -12.89 18.26 -2.55
C PHE A 132 -12.55 16.89 -1.92
N VAL A 133 -12.47 15.84 -2.74
CA VAL A 133 -12.17 14.49 -2.27
C VAL A 133 -10.72 14.37 -1.80
N ASP A 134 -9.76 14.91 -2.54
CA ASP A 134 -8.32 14.87 -2.17
C ASP A 134 -8.04 15.58 -0.84
N GLU A 135 -8.74 16.67 -0.58
CA GLU A 135 -8.60 17.43 0.66
C GLU A 135 -9.15 16.64 1.87
N ASN A 136 -10.33 16.03 1.72
CA ASN A 136 -11.12 15.54 2.87
C ASN A 136 -11.07 14.02 3.08
N PHE A 137 -10.76 13.24 2.05
CA PHE A 137 -10.89 11.78 2.07
C PHE A 137 -9.63 11.07 1.58
N VAL A 138 -9.49 9.80 1.96
CA VAL A 138 -8.65 8.84 1.23
C VAL A 138 -9.57 8.12 0.24
N PHE A 139 -9.33 8.30 -1.06
CA PHE A 139 -10.21 7.78 -2.09
C PHE A 139 -9.77 6.40 -2.59
N TRP A 140 -10.65 5.41 -2.52
CA TRP A 140 -10.40 4.05 -2.98
C TRP A 140 -11.45 3.63 -4.00
N VAL A 141 -11.01 2.96 -5.06
CA VAL A 141 -11.86 2.57 -6.19
C VAL A 141 -11.70 1.09 -6.47
N ALA A 142 -12.80 0.40 -6.79
CA ALA A 142 -12.74 -0.95 -7.36
C ALA A 142 -13.93 -1.30 -8.25
N ASP A 143 -13.66 -2.15 -9.23
CA ASP A 143 -14.67 -2.88 -9.99
C ASP A 143 -15.09 -4.15 -9.24
N ASP A 144 -16.39 -4.40 -9.15
CA ASP A 144 -16.96 -5.67 -8.66
C ASP A 144 -16.52 -6.90 -9.47
N ALA A 145 -15.94 -6.75 -10.66
CA ALA A 145 -15.27 -7.85 -11.35
C ALA A 145 -13.95 -8.29 -10.68
N THR A 146 -13.33 -7.44 -9.85
CA THR A 146 -12.08 -7.75 -9.14
C THR A 146 -12.33 -8.54 -7.85
N ALA A 147 -11.31 -9.24 -7.35
CA ALA A 147 -11.41 -9.98 -6.09
C ALA A 147 -11.69 -9.05 -4.89
N ASP A 148 -10.97 -7.92 -4.82
CA ASP A 148 -11.13 -6.93 -3.77
C ASP A 148 -12.47 -6.20 -3.86
N GLY A 149 -12.87 -5.78 -5.08
CA GLY A 149 -14.17 -5.17 -5.31
C GLY A 149 -15.34 -6.07 -4.90
N ARG A 150 -15.30 -7.37 -5.24
CA ARG A 150 -16.32 -8.33 -4.75
C ARG A 150 -16.34 -8.44 -3.23
N ALA A 151 -15.17 -8.55 -2.60
CA ALA A 151 -15.09 -8.68 -1.16
C ALA A 151 -15.70 -7.47 -0.45
N VAL A 152 -15.39 -6.26 -0.94
CA VAL A 152 -15.95 -5.01 -0.40
C VAL A 152 -17.45 -4.89 -0.71
N ARG A 153 -17.89 -5.24 -1.93
CA ARG A 153 -19.33 -5.27 -2.27
C ARG A 153 -20.11 -6.23 -1.37
N GLN A 154 -19.57 -7.41 -1.06
CA GLN A 154 -20.20 -8.37 -0.16
C GLN A 154 -20.27 -7.88 1.28
N ALA A 155 -19.26 -7.13 1.73
CA ALA A 155 -19.22 -6.54 3.06
C ALA A 155 -20.19 -5.37 3.21
N LEU A 156 -20.21 -4.45 2.24
CA LEU A 156 -21.04 -3.23 2.28
C LEU A 156 -22.48 -3.46 1.84
N ARG A 157 -22.73 -4.48 1.01
CA ARG A 157 -24.03 -4.81 0.40
C ARG A 157 -24.76 -3.57 -0.13
N PRO A 158 -24.14 -2.79 -1.03
CA PRO A 158 -24.76 -1.60 -1.57
C PRO A 158 -26.05 -1.96 -2.32
N ARG A 159 -27.05 -1.07 -2.26
CA ARG A 159 -28.35 -1.30 -2.90
C ARG A 159 -28.29 -1.27 -4.43
N GLU A 160 -27.41 -0.43 -4.98
CA GLU A 160 -27.26 -0.17 -6.41
C GLU A 160 -25.79 0.17 -6.72
N LEU A 161 -25.37 -0.05 -7.97
CA LEU A 161 -24.07 0.38 -8.50
C LEU A 161 -24.27 1.34 -9.69
N PRO A 162 -23.41 2.33 -9.90
CA PRO A 162 -22.28 2.70 -9.05
C PRO A 162 -22.71 3.30 -7.70
N THR A 163 -21.84 3.19 -6.69
CA THR A 163 -22.07 3.77 -5.35
C THR A 163 -20.80 4.38 -4.77
N LEU A 164 -20.97 5.48 -4.02
CA LEU A 164 -20.01 6.03 -3.10
C LEU A 164 -20.41 5.68 -1.66
N VAL A 165 -19.44 5.20 -0.87
CA VAL A 165 -19.65 4.87 0.54
C VAL A 165 -18.55 5.54 1.37
N VAL A 166 -18.95 6.31 2.38
CA VAL A 166 -18.02 6.88 3.37
C VAL A 166 -17.83 5.87 4.47
N LEU A 167 -16.58 5.46 4.70
CA LEU A 167 -16.19 4.52 5.72
C LEU A 167 -15.32 5.19 6.79
N ALA A 168 -15.57 4.83 8.04
CA ALA A 168 -14.69 5.08 9.17
C ALA A 168 -14.18 3.76 9.74
N GLN A 169 -12.98 3.80 10.34
CA GLN A 169 -12.50 2.66 11.11
C GLN A 169 -13.24 2.62 12.45
N ALA A 170 -13.89 1.51 12.76
CA ALA A 170 -14.61 1.36 14.02
C ALA A 170 -13.63 1.22 15.19
N GLU A 171 -13.85 2.01 16.25
CA GLU A 171 -13.16 1.92 17.53
C GLU A 171 -13.76 0.75 18.35
N GLY A 172 -12.94 -0.24 18.71
CA GLY A 172 -13.38 -1.39 19.50
C GLY A 172 -12.26 -2.38 19.84
N ALA A 173 -12.10 -2.67 21.14
CA ALA A 173 -11.07 -3.55 21.70
C ALA A 173 -11.33 -5.07 21.53
N GLY A 174 -12.23 -5.46 20.62
CA GLY A 174 -12.57 -6.85 20.32
C GLY A 174 -11.87 -7.39 19.06
N ARG A 175 -11.97 -8.71 18.81
CA ARG A 175 -11.55 -9.32 17.54
C ARG A 175 -12.41 -8.83 16.38
N GLY A 176 -12.10 -7.64 15.89
CA GLY A 176 -12.75 -7.03 14.73
C GLY A 176 -12.41 -5.55 14.64
N ARG A 177 -11.25 -5.21 14.09
CA ARG A 177 -11.01 -3.89 13.47
C ARG A 177 -11.93 -3.78 12.24
N GLY A 178 -13.20 -3.49 12.48
CA GLY A 178 -14.22 -3.38 11.44
C GLY A 178 -14.20 -2.01 10.78
N ALA A 179 -14.71 -1.93 9.56
CA ALA A 179 -15.09 -0.67 8.94
C ALA A 179 -16.58 -0.42 9.22
N GLN A 180 -16.94 0.82 9.53
CA GLN A 180 -18.33 1.27 9.65
C GLN A 180 -18.67 2.16 8.46
N ALA A 181 -19.78 1.88 7.79
CA ALA A 181 -20.34 2.77 6.77
C ALA A 181 -21.12 3.91 7.44
N LEU A 182 -20.70 5.15 7.17
CA LEU A 182 -21.29 6.37 7.74
C LEU A 182 -22.36 6.97 6.81
N ALA A 183 -22.10 6.95 5.51
CA ALA A 183 -23.00 7.46 4.49
C ALA A 183 -22.86 6.68 3.19
N GLN A 184 -23.92 6.70 2.38
CA GLN A 184 -23.94 6.10 1.05
C GLN A 184 -24.71 6.99 0.07
N VAL A 185 -24.11 7.21 -1.10
CA VAL A 185 -24.75 7.83 -2.27
C VAL A 185 -24.67 6.83 -3.42
N ALA A 186 -25.76 6.59 -4.14
CA ALA A 186 -25.81 5.58 -5.17
C ALA A 186 -26.68 6.00 -6.36
N GLY A 187 -26.44 5.33 -7.49
CA GLY A 187 -27.26 5.45 -8.69
C GLY A 187 -27.28 6.85 -9.28
N VAL A 188 -28.45 7.27 -9.77
CA VAL A 188 -28.64 8.53 -10.50
C VAL A 188 -28.20 9.77 -9.73
N ARG A 189 -28.23 9.74 -8.38
CA ARG A 189 -27.82 10.89 -7.56
C ARG A 189 -26.34 11.24 -7.70
N LEU A 190 -25.51 10.27 -8.09
CA LEU A 190 -24.08 10.51 -8.34
C LEU A 190 -23.83 11.43 -9.54
N ARG A 191 -24.82 11.63 -10.42
CA ARG A 191 -24.69 12.56 -11.57
C ARG A 191 -24.84 14.02 -11.18
N ASP A 192 -25.47 14.29 -10.04
CA ASP A 192 -25.55 15.63 -9.47
C ASP A 192 -24.29 15.85 -8.64
N VAL A 193 -23.29 16.50 -9.24
CA VAL A 193 -22.00 16.77 -8.60
C VAL A 193 -22.17 17.64 -7.37
N ASP A 194 -22.92 18.74 -7.49
CA ASP A 194 -23.16 19.68 -6.39
C ASP A 194 -23.91 19.00 -5.25
N GLY A 195 -24.97 18.24 -5.58
CA GLY A 195 -25.72 17.47 -4.58
C GLY A 195 -24.88 16.37 -3.91
N THR A 196 -24.00 15.71 -4.66
CA THR A 196 -23.09 14.68 -4.13
C THR A 196 -22.06 15.30 -3.18
N VAL A 197 -21.43 16.41 -3.57
CA VAL A 197 -20.47 17.14 -2.72
C VAL A 197 -21.16 17.69 -1.49
N ALA A 198 -22.38 18.22 -1.60
CA ALA A 198 -23.17 18.68 -0.46
C ALA A 198 -23.47 17.53 0.52
N ALA A 199 -23.90 16.37 0.04
CA ALA A 199 -24.17 15.20 0.88
C ALA A 199 -22.89 14.67 1.58
N LEU A 200 -21.76 14.65 0.89
CA LEU A 200 -20.47 14.30 1.49
C LEU A 200 -20.03 15.34 2.52
N SER A 201 -20.23 16.62 2.25
CA SER A 201 -19.92 17.72 3.17
C SER A 201 -20.78 17.65 4.44
N GLU A 202 -22.07 17.37 4.32
CA GLU A 202 -22.95 17.13 5.46
C GLU A 202 -22.48 15.92 6.29
N THR A 203 -22.01 14.86 5.62
CA THR A 203 -21.43 13.69 6.30
C THR A 203 -20.17 14.07 7.09
N LEU A 204 -19.27 14.89 6.50
CA LEU A 204 -18.09 15.40 7.19
C LEU A 204 -18.46 16.20 8.44
N GLN A 205 -19.44 17.10 8.34
CA GLN A 205 -19.89 17.92 9.47
C GLN A 205 -20.55 17.07 10.56
N THR A 206 -21.39 16.11 10.17
CA THR A 206 -22.08 15.20 11.10
C THR A 206 -21.10 14.36 11.91
N TRP A 207 -20.03 13.88 11.27
CA TRP A 207 -19.06 12.98 11.88
C TRP A 207 -17.73 13.67 12.24
N ALA A 208 -17.66 15.00 12.17
CA ALA A 208 -16.48 15.79 12.52
C ALA A 208 -15.91 15.45 13.91
N PRO A 209 -16.73 15.24 14.97
CA PRO A 209 -16.21 14.89 16.29
C PRO A 209 -15.32 13.63 16.30
N LEU A 210 -15.60 12.65 15.43
CA LEU A 210 -14.79 11.43 15.31
C LEU A 210 -13.40 11.74 14.73
N LEU A 211 -13.32 12.67 13.78
CA LEU A 211 -12.03 13.09 13.22
C LEU A 211 -11.23 13.94 14.21
N GLU A 212 -11.89 14.81 14.98
CA GLU A 212 -11.22 15.60 16.02
C GLU A 212 -10.64 14.72 17.11
N GLU A 213 -11.39 13.73 17.60
CA GLU A 213 -10.86 12.74 18.56
C GLU A 213 -9.63 12.00 18.01
N ALA A 214 -9.68 11.59 16.74
CA ALA A 214 -8.52 10.97 16.09
C ALA A 214 -7.33 11.93 15.96
N ARG A 215 -7.56 13.23 15.70
CA ARG A 215 -6.50 14.25 15.65
C ARG A 215 -5.88 14.46 17.01
N GLU A 216 -6.68 14.57 18.06
CA GLU A 216 -6.22 14.69 19.45
C GLU A 216 -5.38 13.48 19.87
N GLU A 217 -5.78 12.26 19.50
CA GLU A 217 -5.00 11.07 19.79
C GLU A 217 -3.65 11.08 19.05
N LEU A 218 -3.62 11.53 17.80
CA LEU A 218 -2.39 11.64 17.02
C LEU A 218 -1.45 12.72 17.57
N THR A 219 -1.97 13.88 17.97
CA THR A 219 -1.16 14.95 18.58
C THR A 219 -0.63 14.54 19.94
N ALA A 220 -1.45 13.91 20.78
CA ALA A 220 -1.02 13.37 22.08
C ALA A 220 0.16 12.38 21.91
N ARG A 221 0.03 11.41 21.00
CA ARG A 221 1.11 10.45 20.68
C ARG A 221 2.37 11.13 20.15
N ALA A 222 2.23 12.22 19.39
CA ALA A 222 3.38 12.97 18.87
C ALA A 222 4.10 13.72 19.99
N VAL A 223 3.35 14.33 20.92
CA VAL A 223 3.88 15.00 22.11
C VAL A 223 4.60 14.00 23.02
N ASP A 224 4.00 12.84 23.29
CA ASP A 224 4.64 11.79 24.10
C ASP A 224 5.99 11.36 23.51
N ARG A 225 6.05 11.18 22.19
CA ARG A 225 7.30 10.84 21.49
C ARG A 225 8.33 11.95 21.59
N ALA A 226 7.92 13.21 21.47
CA ALA A 226 8.81 14.35 21.59
C ALA A 226 9.42 14.43 22.99
N ILE A 227 8.62 14.21 24.04
CA ILE A 227 9.09 14.18 25.44
C ILE A 227 10.13 13.06 25.63
N ILE A 228 9.87 11.85 25.13
CA ILE A 228 10.81 10.73 25.23
C ILE A 228 12.13 11.05 24.51
N GLN A 229 12.06 11.67 23.33
CA GLN A 229 13.25 12.05 22.57
C GLN A 229 14.07 13.14 23.28
N GLU A 230 13.39 14.15 23.83
CA GLU A 230 14.04 15.21 24.61
C GLU A 230 14.73 14.63 25.85
N GLN A 231 14.03 13.79 26.61
CA GLN A 231 14.57 13.11 27.79
C GLN A 231 15.77 12.22 27.44
N ALA A 232 15.71 11.49 26.32
CA ALA A 232 16.82 10.66 25.86
C ALA A 232 18.06 11.52 25.54
N SER A 233 17.88 12.65 24.85
CA SER A 233 18.99 13.55 24.50
C SER A 233 19.64 14.20 25.72
N GLU A 234 18.83 14.58 26.72
CA GLU A 234 19.32 15.15 27.97
C GLU A 234 20.07 14.11 28.82
N TYR A 235 19.58 12.87 28.84
CA TYR A 235 20.26 11.76 29.50
C TYR A 235 21.61 11.45 28.83
N GLU A 236 21.66 11.41 27.50
CA GLU A 236 22.91 11.21 26.75
C GLU A 236 23.94 12.31 27.04
N ARG A 237 23.50 13.57 27.13
CA ARG A 237 24.37 14.69 27.49
C ARG A 237 24.92 14.55 28.91
N ALA A 238 24.05 14.28 29.89
CA ALA A 238 24.47 14.10 31.28
C ALA A 238 25.45 12.93 31.43
N LEU A 239 25.20 11.82 30.75
CA LEU A 239 26.09 10.66 30.77
C LEU A 239 27.48 10.99 30.18
N ALA A 240 27.53 11.76 29.09
CA ALA A 240 28.79 12.19 28.50
C ALA A 240 29.57 13.15 29.40
N GLU A 241 28.87 14.05 30.11
CA GLU A 241 29.49 14.95 31.08
C GLU A 241 30.07 14.19 32.29
N ASP A 242 29.34 13.20 32.81
CA ASP A 242 29.80 12.34 33.90
C ASP A 242 31.03 11.52 33.48
N GLN A 243 31.01 10.94 32.27
CA GLN A 243 32.16 10.21 31.72
C GLN A 243 33.38 11.10 31.53
N ALA A 244 33.21 12.30 30.95
CA ALA A 244 34.31 13.24 30.75
C ALA A 244 34.92 13.71 32.08
N ARG A 245 34.09 13.85 33.12
CA ARG A 245 34.56 14.18 34.46
C ARG A 245 35.38 13.05 35.07
N GLU A 246 34.90 11.81 34.99
CA GLU A 246 35.62 10.64 35.49
C GLU A 246 36.98 10.47 34.78
N GLU A 247 37.00 10.61 33.45
CA GLU A 247 38.22 10.57 32.65
C GLU A 247 39.21 11.67 33.05
N ALA A 248 38.72 12.90 33.30
CA ALA A 248 39.56 14.01 33.73
C ALA A 248 40.14 13.79 35.14
N GLU A 249 39.36 13.23 36.07
CA GLU A 249 39.83 12.89 37.42
C GLU A 249 40.91 11.80 37.38
N VAL A 250 40.73 10.75 36.56
CA VAL A 250 41.74 9.70 36.36
C VAL A 250 43.02 10.27 35.73
N ALA A 251 42.90 11.12 34.70
CA ALA A 251 44.05 11.73 34.05
C ALA A 251 44.82 12.68 34.98
N ALA A 252 44.12 13.45 35.82
CA ALA A 252 44.73 14.34 36.81
C ALA A 252 45.49 13.56 37.90
N ALA A 253 44.92 12.45 38.38
CA ALA A 253 45.59 11.58 39.35
C ALA A 253 46.87 10.96 38.77
N ALA A 254 46.82 10.46 37.53
CA ALA A 254 47.99 9.91 36.84
C ALA A 254 49.11 10.96 36.64
N ALA A 255 48.73 12.19 36.24
CA ALA A 255 49.69 13.28 36.06
C ALA A 255 50.33 13.73 37.38
N ALA A 256 49.56 13.74 38.48
CA ALA A 256 50.08 14.05 39.80
C ALA A 256 51.09 12.98 40.28
N GLU A 257 50.79 11.70 40.07
CA GLU A 257 51.69 10.60 40.40
C GLU A 257 53.00 10.64 39.59
N GLU A 258 52.91 10.96 38.30
CA GLU A 258 54.10 11.12 37.44
C GLU A 258 54.95 12.33 37.87
N ALA A 259 54.31 13.44 38.25
CA ALA A 259 55.01 14.61 38.77
C ALA A 259 55.69 14.33 40.12
N GLU A 260 55.06 13.56 41.01
CA GLU A 260 55.66 13.15 42.28
C GLU A 260 56.87 12.24 42.07
N ARG A 261 56.76 11.26 41.16
CA ARG A 261 57.87 10.38 40.77
C ARG A 261 59.05 11.17 40.19
N ALA A 262 58.78 12.10 39.26
CA ALA A 262 59.81 12.94 38.68
C ALA A 262 60.50 13.86 39.72
N ALA A 263 59.74 14.37 40.70
CA ALA A 263 60.30 15.18 41.79
C ALA A 263 61.18 14.36 42.74
N ALA A 264 60.78 13.12 43.05
CA ALA A 264 61.58 12.21 43.88
C ALA A 264 62.89 11.83 43.18
N GLU A 265 62.86 11.46 41.90
CA GLU A 265 64.06 11.15 41.10
C GLU A 265 65.02 12.35 41.01
N ALA A 266 64.49 13.57 40.85
CA ALA A 266 65.30 14.78 40.81
C ALA A 266 65.95 15.11 42.16
N ALA A 267 65.29 14.80 43.28
CA ALA A 267 65.84 14.97 44.62
C ALA A 267 66.96 13.94 44.90
N GLU A 268 66.76 12.68 44.50
CA GLU A 268 67.75 11.62 44.66
C GLU A 268 69.01 11.86 43.81
N ALA A 269 68.88 12.50 42.65
CA ALA A 269 70.00 12.88 41.79
C ALA A 269 70.81 14.11 42.29
N ALA A 270 70.29 14.85 43.28
CA ALA A 270 70.92 16.05 43.82
C ALA A 270 71.70 15.80 45.14
N GLU A 271 71.56 14.62 45.74
CA GLU A 271 72.30 14.15 46.93
C GLU A 271 73.62 13.45 46.54
#